data_AF-A0A3D5YKV5-F1
#
_entry.id   AF-A0A3D5YKV5-F1
#
_cell.length_a   1.000
_cell.length_b   1.000
_cell.length_c   1.000
_cell.angle_alpha   90.00
_cell.angle_beta   90.00
_cell.angle_gamma   90.00
#
_symmetry.space_group_name_H-M   'P 1'
#
loop_
_entity.id
_entity.type
_entity.pdbx_description
1 polymer ?
#
loop_
_entity_poly.entity_id
_entity_poly.type
_entity_poly.pdbx_seq_one_letter_code
_entity_poly.pdbx_strand_id
1 'polypeptide(L)' 'LVIDYALEDGTGVDLINWCKGHVVFKDLRFILISGYDKSYFAPSVMNDPTVTFLQKPFTIAQLKNTLG' A
#
# COMPACT_ATOMS: atom_id res chain seq x y z
N LEU A 1 6.02 4.85 3.18
CA LEU A 1 5.65 3.88 4.23
C LEU A 1 5.28 2.56 3.57
N VAL A 2 5.92 1.46 3.95
CA VAL A 2 5.59 0.11 3.44
C VAL A 2 4.61 -0.54 4.42
N ILE A 3 3.48 -1.04 3.93
CA ILE A 3 2.37 -1.55 4.76
C ILE A 3 1.91 -2.89 4.21
N ASP A 4 1.82 -3.90 5.08
CA ASP A 4 1.19 -5.17 4.74
C ASP A 4 -0.33 -5.06 4.69
N TYR A 5 -0.94 -5.71 3.70
CA TYR A 5 -2.39 -5.74 3.58
C TYR A 5 -3.05 -6.48 4.74
N ALA A 6 -2.53 -7.66 5.10
CA ALA A 6 -3.09 -8.49 6.16
C ALA A 6 -2.47 -8.10 7.50
N LEU A 7 -3.18 -7.30 8.30
CA LEU A 7 -2.84 -6.99 9.69
C LEU A 7 -3.77 -7.80 10.61
N GLU A 8 -3.37 -8.01 11.88
CA GLU A 8 -4.19 -8.80 12.82
C GLU A 8 -5.46 -8.07 13.27
N ASP A 9 -5.43 -6.74 13.30
CA ASP A 9 -6.48 -5.85 13.83
C ASP A 9 -7.17 -5.01 12.74
N GLY A 10 -6.94 -5.33 11.46
CA GLY A 10 -7.55 -4.64 10.34
C GLY A 10 -6.81 -4.89 9.02
N THR A 11 -7.01 -4.01 8.05
CA THR A 11 -6.25 -4.08 6.80
C THR A 11 -5.27 -2.92 6.67
N GLY A 12 -4.20 -3.15 5.91
CA GLY A 12 -3.30 -2.07 5.51
C GLY A 12 -4.02 -0.93 4.77
N VAL A 13 -5.14 -1.21 4.11
CA VAL A 13 -5.98 -0.20 3.44
C VAL A 13 -6.67 0.70 4.46
N ASP A 14 -7.15 0.15 5.57
CA ASP A 14 -7.77 0.94 6.66
C ASP A 14 -6.76 1.94 7.25
N LEU A 15 -5.53 1.49 7.49
CA LEU A 15 -4.45 2.35 7.96
C LEU A 15 -4.11 3.45 6.95
N ILE A 16 -4.03 3.11 5.66
CA ILE A 16 -3.79 4.10 4.59
C ILE A 16 -4.90 5.17 4.58
N ASN A 17 -6.16 4.75 4.66
CA ASN A 17 -7.31 5.65 4.66
C ASN A 17 -7.31 6.54 5.90
N TRP A 18 -6.98 5.98 7.07
CA TRP A 18 -6.83 6.75 8.30
C TRP A 18 -5.72 7.81 8.15
N CYS A 19 -4.54 7.43 7.66
CA CYS A 19 -3.43 8.37 7.43
C CYS A 19 -3.84 9.52 6.49
N LYS A 20 -4.54 9.23 5.39
CA LYS A 20 -5.02 10.25 4.44
C LYS A 20 -6.00 11.24 5.04
N GLY A 21 -6.75 10.84 6.07
CA GLY A 21 -7.65 11.73 6.81
C GLY A 21 -6.94 12.73 7.73
N HIS A 22 -5.62 12.62 7.93
CA HIS A 22 -4.87 13.42 8.88
C HIS A 22 -3.81 14.29 8.18
N VAL A 23 -3.86 15.61 8.44
CA VAL A 23 -3.00 16.60 7.78
C VAL A 23 -1.49 16.33 7.91
N VAL A 24 -1.10 15.67 9.02
CA VAL A 24 0.31 15.34 9.30
C VAL A 24 0.89 14.31 8.32
N PHE A 25 0.05 13.52 7.64
CA PHE A 25 0.51 12.50 6.67
C PHE A 25 0.19 12.86 5.22
N LYS A 26 -0.21 14.10 4.92
CA LYS A 26 -0.66 14.52 3.58
C LYS A 26 0.34 14.25 2.45
N ASP A 27 1.64 14.27 2.76
CA ASP A 27 2.73 14.10 1.79
C ASP A 27 3.31 12.66 1.80
N LEU A 28 2.71 11.77 2.59
CA LEU A 28 3.18 10.39 2.75
C LEU A 28 2.79 9.54 1.53
N ARG A 29 3.77 8.88 0.93
CA ARG A 29 3.55 7.83 -0.07
C ARG A 29 3.50 6.46 0.58
N PHE A 30 2.61 5.60 0.10
CA PHE A 30 2.36 4.27 0.62
C PHE A 30 2.79 3.21 -0.38
N ILE A 31 3.40 2.14 0.11
CA ILE A 31 3.65 0.92 -0.64
C ILE A 31 2.82 -0.16 0.03
N LEU A 32 1.73 -0.57 -0.60
CA LEU A 32 0.89 -1.67 -0.14
C LEU A 32 1.48 -2.99 -0.63
N ILE A 33 1.86 -3.86 0.30
CA ILE A 33 2.32 -5.22 0.00
C ILE A 33 1.21 -6.23 0.30
N SER A 34 1.02 -7.22 -0.58
CA SER A 34 0.01 -8.28 -0.36
C SER A 34 0.32 -9.54 -1.14
N GLY A 35 -0.11 -10.70 -0.65
CA GLY A 35 -0.11 -11.94 -1.43
C GLY A 35 -1.22 -12.02 -2.49
N TYR A 36 -2.27 -11.22 -2.34
CA TYR A 36 -3.33 -11.11 -3.34
C TYR A 36 -2.84 -10.33 -4.57
N ASP A 37 -3.45 -10.57 -5.72
CA ASP A 37 -3.18 -9.78 -6.92
C ASP A 37 -3.85 -8.39 -6.86
N LYS A 38 -3.47 -7.52 -7.81
CA LYS A 38 -3.98 -6.15 -7.88
C LYS A 38 -5.51 -6.07 -8.06
N SER A 39 -6.12 -7.07 -8.69
CA SER A 39 -7.56 -7.11 -9.00
C SER A 39 -8.44 -7.42 -7.79
N TYR A 40 -7.84 -7.97 -6.72
CA TYR A 40 -8.51 -8.18 -5.44
C TYR A 40 -8.92 -6.86 -4.76
N PHE A 41 -8.20 -5.77 -5.03
CA PHE A 41 -8.42 -4.49 -4.37
C PHE A 41 -9.40 -3.60 -5.12
N ALA A 42 -10.13 -2.78 -4.35
CA ALA A 42 -11.01 -1.79 -4.94
C ALA A 42 -10.23 -0.83 -5.88
N PRO A 43 -10.81 -0.46 -7.05
CA PRO A 43 -10.17 0.47 -7.97
C PRO A 43 -9.80 1.80 -7.33
N SER A 44 -10.54 2.25 -6.31
CA SER A 44 -10.24 3.47 -5.56
C SER A 44 -8.88 3.43 -4.86
N VAL A 45 -8.45 2.27 -4.36
CA VAL A 45 -7.12 2.10 -3.74
C VAL A 45 -6.05 2.00 -4.82
N MET A 46 -6.33 1.28 -5.89
CA MET A 46 -5.35 0.96 -6.94
C MET A 46 -5.09 2.08 -7.94
N ASN A 47 -6.02 3.04 -8.04
CA ASN A 47 -5.89 4.25 -8.84
C ASN A 47 -5.42 5.45 -8.02
N ASP A 48 -5.19 5.27 -6.71
CA ASP A 48 -4.71 6.34 -5.86
C ASP A 48 -3.22 6.63 -6.16
N PRO A 49 -2.87 7.86 -6.55
CA PRO A 49 -1.49 8.19 -6.95
C PRO A 49 -0.49 8.16 -5.78
N THR A 50 -0.97 8.15 -4.54
CA THR A 50 -0.13 8.04 -3.34
C THR A 50 0.16 6.59 -2.95
N VAL A 51 -0.47 5.62 -3.60
CA VAL A 51 -0.34 4.19 -3.28
C VAL A 51 0.32 3.44 -4.43
N THR A 52 1.49 2.87 -4.15
CA THR A 52 2.14 1.90 -5.03
C THR A 52 1.84 0.49 -4.52
N PHE A 53 1.52 -0.43 -5.42
CA PHE A 53 1.26 -1.82 -5.07
C PHE A 53 2.47 -2.71 -5.39
N LEU A 54 2.82 -3.60 -4.46
CA LEU A 54 3.88 -4.59 -4.64
C LEU A 54 3.40 -5.98 -4.17
N GLN A 55 3.16 -6.87 -5.13
CA GLN A 55 2.65 -8.22 -4.87
C GLN A 55 3.74 -9.14 -4.30
N LYS A 56 3.39 -9.92 -3.28
CA LYS A 56 4.19 -11.02 -2.71
C LYS A 56 3.95 -12.31 -3.51
N PRO A 57 4.98 -13.18 -3.69
CA PRO A 57 6.37 -12.94 -3.33
C PRO A 57 7.02 -11.93 -4.27
N PHE A 58 7.94 -11.12 -3.75
CA PHE A 58 8.75 -10.19 -4.52
C PHE A 58 10.24 -10.34 -4.19
N THR A 59 11.08 -9.97 -5.16
CA THR A 59 12.53 -9.90 -5.02
C THR A 59 12.98 -8.59 -4.40
N ILE A 60 14.22 -8.56 -3.90
CA ILE A 60 14.85 -7.30 -3.43
C ILE A 60 14.93 -6.28 -4.57
N ALA A 61 15.17 -6.72 -5.81
CA ALA A 61 15.21 -5.82 -6.96
C ALA A 61 13.86 -5.13 -7.21
N GLN A 62 12.75 -5.88 -7.13
CA GLN A 62 11.39 -5.32 -7.25
C GLN A 62 11.09 -4.34 -6.11
N LEU A 63 11.49 -4.65 -4.88
CA LEU A 63 11.34 -3.74 -3.75
C LEU A 63 12.11 -2.43 -3.97
N LYS A 64 13.38 -2.50 -4.40
CA LYS A 64 14.19 -1.31 -4.70
C LYS A 64 13.56 -0.44 -5.78
N ASN A 65 13.12 -1.04 -6.89
CA ASN A 65 12.43 -0.32 -7.96
C ASN A 65 11.12 0.35 -7.49
N THR A 66 10.46 -0.22 -6.48
CA THR A 66 9.22 0.32 -5.91
C THR A 66 9.48 1.51 -4.98
N LEU A 67 10.64 1.55 -4.31
CA LEU A 67 11.01 2.62 -3.38
C LEU A 67 11.47 3.90 -4.09
N GLY A 68 12.02 3.79 -5.30
CA GLY A 68 12.66 4.89 -6.03
C GLY A 68 14.15 4.93 -5.80
#